data_AF-A0A848E9E6-F1
#
_entry.id   AF-A0A848E9E6-F1
#
_cell.length_a   1.000
_cell.length_b   1.000
_cell.length_c   1.000
_cell.angle_alpha   90.00
_cell.angle_beta   90.00
_cell.angle_gamma   90.00
#
_symmetry.space_group_name_H-M   'P 1'
#
loop_
_entity.id
_entity.type
_entity.pdbx_description
1 polymer ?
#
loop_
_entity_poly.entity_id
_entity_poly.type
_entity_poly.pdbx_seq_one_letter_code
_entity_poly.pdbx_strand_id
1 'polypeptide(L)'
;MILARILQVVGVAGLLACAHLAWQATPWGGEGWARARLLYAGAGAIPALALLGIAGLAAALRRQAAEIAELKALVARLAADQPRRTT
;
A
#
# COMPACT_ATOMS: atom_id res chain seq x y z
N MET A 1 9.21 -7.98 -3.91
CA MET A 1 8.94 -7.12 -2.73
C MET A 1 9.40 -5.68 -2.93
N ILE A 2 10.53 -5.47 -3.62
CA ILE A 2 11.09 -4.13 -3.92
C ILE A 2 10.06 -3.19 -4.57
N LEU A 3 9.33 -3.62 -5.60
CA LEU A 3 8.35 -2.77 -6.28
C LEU A 3 7.26 -2.20 -5.35
N ALA A 4 6.65 -3.04 -4.50
CA ALA A 4 5.64 -2.58 -3.55
C ALA A 4 6.23 -1.62 -2.51
N ARG A 5 7.49 -1.83 -2.11
CA ARG A 5 8.20 -0.92 -1.20
C ARG A 5 8.52 0.41 -1.88
N ILE A 6 8.93 0.39 -3.14
CA ILE A 6 9.14 1.61 -3.94
C ILE A 6 7.82 2.39 -4.05
N LEU A 7 6.71 1.75 -4.42
CA LEU A 7 5.41 2.42 -4.48
C LEU A 7 5.00 3.01 -3.13
N GLN A 8 5.25 2.31 -2.02
CA GLN A 8 5.00 2.84 -0.68
C GLN A 8 5.85 4.07 -0.39
N VAL A 9 7.15 4.01 -0.64
CA VAL A 9 8.08 5.12 -0.39
C VAL A 9 7.69 6.34 -1.24
N VAL A 10 7.39 6.14 -2.52
CA VAL A 10 6.96 7.22 -3.43
C VAL A 10 5.61 7.79 -2.98
N GLY A 11 4.66 6.95 -2.58
CA GLY A 11 3.36 7.40 -2.06
C GLY A 11 3.48 8.21 -0.77
N VAL A 12 4.29 7.75 0.20
CA VAL A 12 4.55 8.50 1.45
C VAL A 12 5.28 9.81 1.16
N ALA A 13 6.33 9.79 0.34
CA ALA A 13 7.07 11.01 -0.02
C ALA A 13 6.15 12.03 -0.73
N GLY A 14 5.29 11.56 -1.63
CA GLY A 14 4.28 12.39 -2.31
C GLY A 14 3.29 13.00 -1.32
N LEU A 15 2.80 12.23 -0.35
CA LEU A 15 1.93 12.76 0.72
C LEU A 15 2.62 13.80 1.59
N LEU A 16 3.88 13.58 1.97
CA LEU A 16 4.66 14.53 2.75
C LEU A 16 4.91 15.82 1.97
N ALA A 17 5.20 15.73 0.67
CA ALA A 17 5.33 16.89 -0.21
C ALA A 17 4.00 17.67 -0.32
N CYS A 18 2.88 16.97 -0.45
CA CYS A 18 1.55 17.60 -0.46
C CYS A 18 1.23 18.25 0.91
N ALA A 19 1.55 17.59 2.01
CA ALA A 19 1.37 18.15 3.36
C ALA A 19 2.22 19.40 3.57
N HIS A 20 3.46 19.40 3.08
CA HIS A 20 4.34 20.57 3.14
C HIS A 20 3.81 21.74 2.30
N LEU A 21 3.34 21.47 1.08
CA LEU A 21 2.69 22.48 0.23
C LEU A 21 1.42 23.03 0.86
N ALA A 22 0.62 22.17 1.48
CA ALA A 22 -0.58 22.57 2.21
C ALA A 22 -0.24 23.44 3.42
N TRP A 23 0.81 23.10 4.18
CA TRP A 23 1.31 23.90 5.29
C TRP A 23 1.74 25.30 4.84
N GLN A 24 2.55 25.40 3.77
CA GLN A 24 2.96 26.67 3.19
C GLN A 24 1.80 27.51 2.62
N ALA A 25 0.65 26.90 2.33
CA ALA A 25 -0.53 27.61 1.86
C ALA A 25 -1.35 28.25 3.00
N THR A 26 -1.01 27.94 4.26
CA THR A 26 -1.66 28.51 5.45
C THR A 26 -0.89 29.72 5.99
N PRO A 27 -1.58 30.68 6.63
CA PRO A 27 -0.93 31.85 7.24
C PRO A 27 0.02 31.50 8.39
N TRP A 28 -0.03 30.28 8.94
CA TRP A 28 0.90 29.81 9.97
C TRP A 28 2.20 29.22 9.41
N GLY A 29 2.23 28.88 8.11
CA GLY A 29 3.33 28.11 7.51
C GLY A 29 4.01 28.74 6.30
N GLY A 30 3.56 29.90 5.82
CA GLY A 30 4.13 30.57 4.66
C GLY A 30 3.82 32.07 4.60
N GLU A 31 4.32 32.75 3.56
CA GLU A 31 4.19 34.20 3.34
C GLU A 31 2.79 34.66 2.90
N GLY A 32 1.73 34.06 3.46
CA GLY A 32 0.34 34.43 3.21
C GLY A 32 -0.56 33.27 2.83
N TRP A 33 -1.87 33.49 2.94
CA TRP A 33 -2.87 32.48 2.62
C TRP A 33 -3.04 32.32 1.10
N ALA A 34 -2.84 31.09 0.58
CA ALA A 34 -2.87 30.81 -0.86
C ALA A 34 -3.80 29.61 -1.19
N ARG A 35 -5.09 29.90 -1.38
CA ARG A 35 -6.12 28.87 -1.66
C ARG A 35 -5.80 27.97 -2.87
N ALA A 36 -5.20 28.53 -3.93
CA ALA A 36 -4.81 27.77 -5.12
C ALA A 36 -3.73 26.71 -4.84
N ARG A 37 -2.75 27.02 -3.98
CA ARG A 37 -1.71 26.05 -3.56
C ARG A 37 -2.31 24.92 -2.71
N LEU A 38 -3.29 25.24 -1.86
CA LEU A 38 -4.00 24.25 -1.06
C LEU A 38 -4.77 23.25 -1.94
N LEU A 39 -5.48 23.75 -2.96
CA LEU A 39 -6.20 22.90 -3.92
C LEU A 39 -5.24 22.01 -4.74
N TYR A 40 -4.11 22.56 -5.16
CA TYR A 40 -3.07 21.80 -5.87
C TYR A 40 -2.46 20.69 -5.00
N ALA A 41 -2.17 20.99 -3.73
CA ALA A 41 -1.72 19.99 -2.77
C ALA A 41 -2.75 18.88 -2.56
N GLY A 42 -4.05 19.22 -2.49
CA GLY A 42 -5.13 18.26 -2.41
C GLY A 42 -5.22 17.36 -3.65
N ALA A 43 -5.11 17.94 -4.85
CA ALA A 43 -5.10 17.18 -6.10
C ALA A 43 -3.91 16.21 -6.19
N GLY A 44 -2.74 16.61 -5.69
CA GLY A 44 -1.54 15.75 -5.61
C GLY A 44 -1.63 14.65 -4.54
N ALA A 45 -2.42 14.84 -3.48
CA ALA A 45 -2.59 13.84 -2.43
C ALA A 45 -3.37 12.59 -2.92
N ILE A 46 -4.30 12.76 -3.86
CA ILE A 46 -5.11 11.67 -4.43
C ILE A 46 -4.25 10.58 -5.09
N PRO A 47 -3.38 10.88 -6.08
CA PRO A 47 -2.51 9.88 -6.69
C PRO A 47 -1.49 9.30 -5.70
N ALA A 48 -1.03 10.07 -4.71
CA ALA A 48 -0.14 9.57 -3.66
C ALA A 48 -0.83 8.50 -2.79
N LEU A 49 -2.09 8.71 -2.40
CA LEU A 49 -2.92 7.72 -1.71
C LEU A 49 -3.19 6.50 -2.59
N ALA A 50 -3.45 6.70 -3.88
CA ALA A 50 -3.67 5.59 -4.82
C ALA A 50 -2.44 4.67 -4.91
N LEU A 51 -1.23 5.24 -4.97
CA LEU A 51 0.02 4.46 -4.97
C LEU A 51 0.18 3.62 -3.70
N LEU A 52 -0.17 4.19 -2.53
CA LEU A 52 -0.16 3.46 -1.26
C LEU A 52 -1.19 2.33 -1.24
N GLY A 53 -2.40 2.59 -1.74
CA GLY A 53 -3.46 1.59 -1.85
C GLY A 53 -3.05 0.41 -2.73
N ILE A 54 -2.50 0.69 -3.93
CA ILE A 54 -2.03 -0.34 -4.87
C ILE A 54 -0.91 -1.16 -4.24
N ALA A 55 0.04 -0.52 -3.57
CA ALA A 55 1.13 -1.24 -2.91
C ALA A 55 0.64 -2.13 -1.76
N GLY A 56 -0.33 -1.64 -0.97
CA GLY A 56 -1.00 -2.41 0.08
C GLY A 56 -1.72 -3.63 -0.48
N LEU A 57 -2.50 -3.45 -1.55
CA LEU A 57 -3.21 -4.53 -2.23
C LEU A 57 -2.24 -5.59 -2.78
N ALA A 58 -1.17 -5.16 -3.45
CA ALA A 58 -0.14 -6.07 -3.96
C ALA A 58 0.53 -6.88 -2.85
N ALA A 59 0.75 -6.27 -1.68
CA ALA A 59 1.30 -6.97 -0.52
C ALA A 59 0.30 -7.99 0.06
N ALA A 60 -0.99 -7.63 0.16
CA ALA A 60 -2.04 -8.53 0.64
C ALA A 60 -2.23 -9.74 -0.28
N LEU A 61 -2.32 -9.52 -1.59
CA LEU A 61 -2.45 -10.58 -2.59
C LEU A 61 -1.30 -11.59 -2.53
N ARG A 62 -0.07 -11.13 -2.29
CA ARG A 62 1.08 -12.04 -2.12
C ARG A 62 1.00 -12.87 -0.83
N ARG A 63 0.50 -12.30 0.28
CA ARG A 63 0.30 -13.05 1.53
C ARG A 63 -0.74 -14.14 1.33
N GLN A 64 -1.87 -13.80 0.72
CA GLN A 64 -2.91 -14.77 0.39
C GLN A 64 -2.40 -15.87 -0.53
N ALA A 65 -1.61 -15.54 -1.55
CA ALA A 65 -1.01 -16.55 -2.42
C ALA A 65 -0.09 -17.52 -1.66
N ALA A 66 0.66 -17.03 -0.67
CA ALA A 66 1.53 -17.86 0.16
C ALA A 66 0.72 -18.78 1.10
N GLU A 67 -0.30 -18.23 1.76
CA GLU A 67 -1.22 -19.00 2.61
C GLU A 67 -1.92 -20.11 1.80
N ILE A 68 -2.44 -19.78 0.62
CA ILE A 68 -3.07 -20.76 -0.27
C ILE A 68 -2.09 -21.88 -0.66
N ALA A 69 -0.83 -21.55 -0.93
CA ALA A 69 0.18 -22.54 -1.27
C ALA A 69 0.48 -23.49 -0.08
N GLU A 70 0.56 -22.95 1.13
CA GLU A 70 0.75 -23.72 2.35
C GLU A 70 -0.45 -24.65 2.63
N LEU A 71 -1.67 -24.12 2.58
CA LEU A 71 -2.90 -24.92 2.73
C LEU A 71 -2.98 -26.04 1.69
N LYS A 72 -2.66 -25.76 0.43
CA LYS A 72 -2.59 -26.79 -0.63
C LYS A 72 -1.56 -27.87 -0.31
N ALA A 73 -0.40 -27.50 0.22
CA ALA A 73 0.63 -28.46 0.61
C ALA A 73 0.19 -29.35 1.79
N LEU A 74 -0.50 -28.79 2.79
CA LEU A 74 -1.05 -29.54 3.91
C LEU A 74 -2.14 -30.51 3.46
N VAL A 75 -3.06 -30.06 2.59
CA VAL A 75 -4.11 -30.91 2.01
C VAL A 75 -3.49 -32.06 1.21
N ALA A 76 -2.46 -31.80 0.41
CA ALA A 76 -1.77 -32.85 -0.35
C ALA A 76 -1.11 -33.89 0.56
N ARG A 77 -0.49 -33.46 1.68
CA ARG A 77 0.09 -34.36 2.68
C ARG A 77 -0.97 -35.22 3.36
N LEU A 78 -2.08 -34.61 3.79
CA LEU A 78 -3.20 -35.31 4.41
C LEU A 78 -3.79 -36.35 3.46
N ALA A 79 -4.01 -35.98 2.19
CA ALA A 79 -4.49 -36.91 1.17
C ALA A 79 -3.52 -38.08 0.93
N ALA A 80 -2.21 -37.86 1.04
CA ALA A 80 -1.20 -38.91 0.89
C ALA A 80 -1.08 -39.84 2.12
N ASP A 81 -1.41 -39.37 3.32
CA ASP A 81 -1.43 -40.19 4.55
C ASP A 81 -2.75 -40.96 4.76
N GLN A 82 -3.85 -40.51 4.13
CA GLN A 82 -5.16 -41.15 4.21
C GLN A 82 -5.24 -42.61 3.70
N PRO A 83 -4.55 -43.05 2.63
CA PRO A 83 -4.54 -44.46 2.22
C PRO A 83 -3.83 -45.39 3.22
N ARG A 84 -3.09 -44.87 4.20
CA ARG A 84 -2.31 -45.65 5.17
C ARG A 84 -3.10 -46.00 6.45
N ARG A 85 -4.33 -45.49 6.63
CA ARG A 85 -5.17 -45.70 7.83
C ARG A 85 -6.39 -46.60 7.62
N THR A 86 -6.68 -47.01 6.39
CA THR A 86 -7.86 -47.83 6.05
C THR A 86 -7.54 -49.33 5.84
N THR A 87 -6.33 -49.75 6.17
CA THR A 87 -5.86 -51.15 6.19
C THR A 87 -5.36 -51.50 7.58
#